data_AF-A0A436WBT4-F1
#
_entry.id   AF-A0A436WBT4-F1
#
_cell.length_a   1.000
_cell.length_b   1.000
_cell.length_c   1.000
_cell.angle_alpha   90.00
_cell.angle_beta   90.00
_cell.angle_gamma   90.00
#
_symmetry.space_group_name_H-M   'P 1'
#
loop_
_entity.id
_entity.type
_entity.pdbx_description
1 polymer ?
#
loop_
_entity_poly.entity_id
_entity_poly.type
_entity_poly.pdbx_seq_one_letter_code
_entity_poly.pdbx_strand_id
1 'polypeptide(L)' 'ALHLPLSACVFVDDQKRNVDGAIAAGMPTVHFDVARPARSYAEALAHFGLTLS' A
#
# COMPACT_ATOMS: atom_id res chain seq x y z
N ALA A 1 -6.46 -17.15 -1.26
CA ALA A 1 -5.78 -15.98 -1.84
C ALA A 1 -6.73 -15.24 -2.78
N LEU A 2 -6.44 -13.99 -3.14
CA LEU A 2 -7.35 -13.13 -3.94
C LEU A 2 -7.35 -13.43 -5.46
N HIS A 3 -6.41 -14.23 -5.98
CA HIS A 3 -6.29 -14.57 -7.42
C HIS A 3 -6.18 -13.35 -8.36
N LEU A 4 -5.58 -12.25 -7.87
CA LEU A 4 -5.31 -11.04 -8.65
C LEU A 4 -3.82 -10.94 -8.98
N PRO A 5 -3.45 -10.29 -10.10
CA PRO A 5 -2.05 -9.92 -10.32
C PRO A 5 -1.61 -8.92 -9.23
N LEU A 6 -0.33 -8.97 -8.87
CA LEU A 6 0.23 -8.10 -7.82
C LEU A 6 0.01 -6.61 -8.10
N SER A 7 0.03 -6.20 -9.38
CA SER A 7 -0.22 -4.84 -9.82
C SER A 7 -1.66 -4.35 -9.60
N ALA A 8 -2.61 -5.25 -9.38
CA ALA A 8 -4.00 -4.91 -9.05
C ALA A 8 -4.20 -4.71 -7.53
N CYS A 9 -3.14 -4.84 -6.73
CA CYS A 9 -3.16 -4.66 -5.28
C CYS A 9 -2.14 -3.60 -4.85
N VAL A 10 -2.39 -2.98 -3.70
CA VAL A 10 -1.40 -2.21 -2.96
C VAL A 10 -1.15 -2.90 -1.61
N PHE A 11 0.11 -3.11 -1.25
CA PHE A 11 0.48 -3.64 0.05
C PHE A 11 0.70 -2.49 1.04
N VAL A 12 0.03 -2.54 2.19
CA VAL A 12 0.08 -1.46 3.18
C VAL A 12 0.41 -2.07 4.54
N ASP A 13 1.50 -1.63 5.15
CA ASP A 13 1.96 -2.11 6.46
C ASP A 13 2.82 -1.03 7.12
N ASP A 14 2.82 -0.94 8.46
CA ASP A 14 3.61 0.03 9.23
C ASP A 14 5.03 -0.48 9.54
N GLN A 15 5.27 -1.77 9.37
CA GLN A 15 6.58 -2.38 9.55
C GLN A 15 7.38 -2.34 8.26
N LYS A 16 8.50 -1.61 8.29
CA LYS A 16 9.42 -1.49 7.15
C LYS A 16 9.84 -2.84 6.56
N ARG A 17 10.10 -3.86 7.39
CA ARG A 17 10.51 -5.20 6.92
C ARG A 17 9.46 -5.88 6.04
N ASN A 18 8.17 -5.66 6.31
CA ASN A 18 7.08 -6.26 5.54
C ASN A 18 6.94 -5.54 4.20
N VAL A 19 7.03 -4.20 4.24
CA VAL A 19 7.04 -3.34 3.04
C VAL A 19 8.21 -3.69 2.12
N ASP A 20 9.42 -3.86 2.67
CA ASP A 20 10.61 -4.24 1.89
C ASP A 20 10.41 -5.61 1.22
N GLY A 21 9.76 -6.56 1.89
CA GLY A 21 9.37 -7.85 1.31
C GLY A 21 8.38 -7.71 0.15
N ALA A 22 7.38 -6.85 0.27
CA ALA A 22 6.41 -6.57 -0.78
C ALA A 22 7.04 -5.86 -1.99
N ILE A 23 7.99 -4.93 -1.76
CA ILE A 23 8.81 -4.30 -2.81
C ILE A 23 9.62 -5.36 -3.55
N ALA A 24 10.29 -6.27 -2.83
CA ALA A 24 11.06 -7.36 -3.43
C ALA A 24 10.18 -8.33 -4.25
N ALA A 25 8.90 -8.48 -3.88
CA ALA A 25 7.91 -9.23 -4.63
C ALA A 25 7.33 -8.46 -5.84
N GLY A 26 7.68 -7.19 -6.03
CA GLY A 26 7.20 -6.36 -7.14
C GLY A 26 5.81 -5.75 -6.94
N MET A 27 5.35 -5.61 -5.69
CA MET A 27 4.06 -4.99 -5.38
C MET A 27 4.18 -3.46 -5.28
N PRO A 28 3.16 -2.70 -5.70
CA PRO A 28 2.95 -1.35 -5.20
C PRO A 28 2.81 -1.38 -3.67
N THR A 29 3.44 -0.43 -2.96
CA THR A 29 3.45 -0.43 -1.49
C THR A 29 3.24 0.96 -0.90
N VAL A 30 2.66 1.01 0.29
CA VAL A 30 2.64 2.19 1.17
C VAL A 30 3.21 1.78 2.52
N HIS A 31 4.30 2.45 2.94
CA HIS A 31 4.76 2.34 4.32
C HIS A 31 3.87 3.19 5.21
N PHE A 32 3.01 2.53 5.97
CA PHE A 32 1.95 3.21 6.70
C PHE A 32 2.50 4.00 7.89
N ASP A 33 2.40 5.33 7.82
CA ASP A 33 2.68 6.21 8.95
C ASP A 33 1.49 6.22 9.92
N VAL A 34 1.62 5.47 11.03
CA VAL A 34 0.60 5.38 12.09
C VAL A 34 0.35 6.70 12.82
N ALA A 35 1.31 7.64 12.79
CA ALA A 35 1.12 8.97 13.36
C ALA A 35 0.34 9.91 12.40
N ARG A 36 0.28 9.56 11.10
CA ARG A 36 -0.47 10.31 10.07
C ARG A 36 -1.32 9.37 9.20
N PRO A 37 -2.30 8.65 9.79
CA PRO A 37 -3.02 7.59 9.10
C PRO A 37 -3.84 8.10 7.90
N ALA A 38 -4.40 9.30 7.98
CA ALA A 38 -5.16 9.92 6.89
C ALA A 38 -4.31 10.12 5.63
N ARG A 39 -3.04 10.51 5.80
CA ARG A 39 -2.10 10.68 4.67
C ARG A 39 -1.80 9.34 4.02
N SER A 40 -1.42 8.34 4.82
CA SER A 40 -1.07 7.00 4.32
C SER A 40 -2.26 6.32 3.63
N TYR A 41 -3.47 6.53 4.15
CA TYR A 41 -4.69 6.02 3.51
C TYR A 41 -4.99 6.71 2.17
N ALA A 42 -4.83 8.03 2.10
CA ALA A 42 -4.98 8.77 0.83
C ALA A 42 -3.97 8.30 -0.22
N GLU A 43 -2.73 8.01 0.19
CA GLU A 43 -1.70 7.43 -0.68
C GLU A 43 -2.11 6.05 -1.21
N ALA A 44 -2.62 5.17 -0.33
CA ALA A 44 -3.11 3.85 -0.74
C ALA A 44 -4.27 3.94 -1.75
N LEU A 45 -5.19 4.89 -1.57
CA LEU A 45 -6.29 5.14 -2.52
C LEU A 45 -5.81 5.67 -3.86
N ALA A 46 -4.78 6.52 -3.88
CA ALA A 46 -4.23 7.10 -5.10
C ALA A 46 -3.67 6.03 -6.07
N HIS A 47 -3.20 4.88 -5.56
CA HIS A 47 -2.81 3.74 -6.40
C HIS A 47 -3.97 3.18 -7.25
N PHE A 48 -5.22 3.43 -6.84
CA PHE A 48 -6.43 3.03 -7.57
C PHE A 48 -7.11 4.20 -8.28
N GLY A 49 -6.47 5.39 -8.33
CA GLY A 49 -7.06 6.59 -8.90
C GLY A 49 -8.23 7.16 -8.09
N LEU A 50 -8.32 6.80 -6.80
CA LEU A 50 -9.38 7.26 -5.90
C LEU A 50 -8.89 8.44 -5.04
N THR A 51 -9.80 9.33 -4.69
CA THR A 51 -9.55 10.48 -3.80
C THR A 51 -10.51 10.47 -2.62
N LEU A 52 -10.06 10.90 -1.45
CA LEU A 52 -10.94 11.17 -0.31
C LEU A 52 -11.79 12.42 -0.60
N SER A 53 -13.11 12.34 -0.36
CA SER A 53 -14.03 13.50 -0.43
C SER A 53 -14.15 14.20 0.90
#